data_AF-A0A1C4LDN7-F1
#
_entry.id   AF-A0A1C4LDN7-F1
#
_cell.length_a   1.000
_cell.length_b   1.000
_cell.length_c   1.000
_cell.angle_alpha   90.00
_cell.angle_beta   90.00
_cell.angle_gamma   90.00
#
_symmetry.space_group_name_H-M   'P 1'
#
loop_
_entity.id
_entity.type
_entity.pdbx_description
1 polymer ?
#
loop_
_entity_poly.entity_id
_entity_poly.type
_entity_poly.pdbx_seq_one_letter_code
_entity_poly.pdbx_strand_id
1 'polypeptide(L)'
;MTYARTEPADQEPDIRARPPLVREFLLVAGLFLAYKFGRQAANGHVEEAFRNAGNVWDLERALHLPGEGAVQGVLLHSQTLIHAANTYYATVHFPATVLFLVWLYWRRPLHYLWSRRVLAVLTGSALVLHLLFPLAPPRMLPAAALVDTGQVYGPTVYGATPATDTMANQFAAMPSLHVGWALMVAVGLIAATRSRWRWLWLLHPAITLLVVVGTANHYWLDAIVVVALLAVALAALRLPRAARNVPAHLPWAAGGGAVPGGGVRVPAYAVPGADMAVDSYVTGAPHPARTPAGSGAGR
;
A
#
# COMPACT_ATOMS: atom_id res chain seq x y z
N MET A 1 51.03 1.04 -20.09
CA MET A 1 49.75 1.61 -20.54
C MET A 1 48.67 0.68 -20.03
N THR A 2 48.08 1.00 -18.87
CA THR A 2 47.25 0.06 -18.11
C THR A 2 45.78 0.45 -18.27
N TYR A 3 45.01 -0.38 -18.96
CA TYR A 3 43.58 -0.14 -19.15
C TYR A 3 42.84 -0.31 -17.82
N ALA A 4 42.49 0.81 -17.19
CA ALA A 4 41.57 0.82 -16.06
C ALA A 4 40.18 0.43 -16.57
N ARG A 5 39.83 -0.85 -16.41
CA ARG A 5 38.47 -1.34 -16.63
C ARG A 5 37.57 -0.75 -15.54
N THR A 6 36.83 0.31 -15.88
CA THR A 6 35.72 0.77 -15.05
C THR A 6 34.65 -0.32 -15.04
N GLU A 7 34.61 -1.11 -13.98
CA GLU A 7 33.45 -1.96 -13.72
C GLU A 7 32.22 -1.05 -13.55
N PRO A 8 31.06 -1.40 -14.13
CA PRO A 8 29.83 -0.67 -13.85
C PRO A 8 29.53 -0.88 -12.37
N ALA A 9 29.66 0.19 -11.57
CA ALA A 9 29.30 0.13 -10.16
C ALA A 9 27.89 -0.44 -10.02
N ASP A 10 27.74 -1.48 -9.21
CA ASP A 10 26.46 -2.13 -8.94
C ASP A 10 25.47 -1.07 -8.46
N GLN A 11 24.63 -0.62 -9.40
CA GLN A 11 23.75 0.51 -9.17
C GLN A 11 22.60 0.01 -8.31
N GLU A 12 22.77 0.13 -6.98
CA GLU A 12 21.78 -0.28 -5.98
C GLU A 12 20.39 0.14 -6.49
N PRO A 13 19.46 -0.81 -6.72
CA PRO A 13 18.25 -0.52 -7.45
C PRO A 13 17.45 0.52 -6.67
N ASP A 14 17.31 1.73 -7.23
CA ASP A 14 16.68 2.84 -6.52
C ASP A 14 15.29 2.42 -6.06
N ILE A 15 15.18 2.18 -4.75
CA ILE A 15 13.98 1.68 -4.10
C ILE A 15 12.81 2.68 -4.20
N ARG A 16 13.09 3.92 -4.62
CA ARG A 16 12.13 5.00 -4.87
C ARG A 16 11.71 5.10 -6.34
N ALA A 17 12.44 4.47 -7.26
CA ALA A 17 12.11 4.48 -8.68
C ALA A 17 10.75 3.81 -8.93
N ARG A 18 9.99 4.36 -9.89
CA ARG A 18 8.69 3.79 -10.29
C ARG A 18 8.94 2.52 -11.12
N PRO A 19 8.21 1.42 -10.87
CA PRO A 19 8.32 0.25 -11.73
C PRO A 19 7.81 0.58 -13.15
N PRO A 20 8.40 0.00 -14.20
CA PRO A 20 8.02 0.30 -15.58
C PRO A 20 6.59 -0.17 -15.87
N LEU A 21 5.77 0.73 -16.43
CA LEU A 21 4.33 0.49 -16.68
C LEU A 21 4.04 -0.76 -17.51
N VAL A 22 4.93 -1.14 -18.44
CA VAL A 22 4.80 -2.37 -19.24
C VAL A 22 4.81 -3.61 -18.34
N ARG A 23 5.67 -3.66 -17.32
CA ARG A 23 5.71 -4.76 -16.34
C ARG A 23 4.45 -4.80 -15.50
N GLU A 24 3.92 -3.64 -15.12
CA GLU A 24 2.67 -3.54 -14.37
C GLU A 24 1.47 -4.02 -15.18
N PHE A 25 1.40 -3.64 -16.47
CA PHE A 25 0.37 -4.11 -17.40
C PHE A 25 0.43 -5.64 -17.57
N LEU A 26 1.63 -6.20 -17.79
CA LEU A 26 1.80 -7.66 -17.91
C LEU A 26 1.44 -8.42 -16.62
N LEU A 27 1.75 -7.86 -15.44
CA LEU A 27 1.34 -8.44 -14.15
C LEU A 27 -0.19 -8.41 -13.97
N VAL A 28 -0.84 -7.29 -14.30
CA VAL A 28 -2.30 -7.15 -14.24
C VAL A 28 -2.98 -8.10 -15.23
N ALA A 29 -2.48 -8.19 -16.48
CA ALA A 29 -3.00 -9.11 -17.49
C ALA A 29 -2.84 -10.57 -17.06
N GLY A 30 -1.66 -10.96 -16.55
CA GLY A 30 -1.42 -12.32 -16.04
C GLY A 30 -2.32 -12.69 -14.85
N LEU A 31 -2.48 -11.78 -13.88
CA LEU A 31 -3.41 -11.96 -12.76
C LEU A 31 -4.87 -12.04 -13.23
N PHE A 32 -5.26 -11.23 -14.22
CA PHE A 32 -6.61 -11.25 -14.79
C PHE A 32 -6.91 -12.56 -15.54
N LEU A 33 -5.96 -13.08 -16.32
CA LEU A 33 -6.09 -14.39 -16.96
C LEU A 33 -6.18 -15.51 -15.92
N ALA A 34 -5.27 -15.54 -14.94
CA ALA A 34 -5.28 -16.54 -13.87
C ALA A 34 -6.59 -16.49 -13.05
N TYR A 35 -7.09 -15.29 -12.77
CA TYR A 35 -8.41 -15.10 -12.17
C TYR A 35 -9.50 -15.69 -13.05
N LYS A 36 -9.60 -15.31 -14.33
CA LYS A 36 -10.64 -15.80 -15.25
C LYS A 36 -10.64 -17.33 -15.36
N PHE A 37 -9.48 -17.96 -15.55
CA PHE A 37 -9.37 -19.42 -15.61
C PHE A 37 -9.77 -20.09 -14.29
N GLY A 38 -9.35 -19.53 -13.15
CA GLY A 38 -9.80 -20.00 -11.84
C GLY A 38 -11.32 -19.94 -11.71
N ARG A 39 -11.95 -18.77 -11.99
CA ARG A 39 -13.41 -18.61 -11.96
C ARG A 39 -14.13 -19.62 -12.84
N GLN A 40 -13.61 -19.92 -14.03
CA GLN A 40 -14.21 -20.90 -14.94
C GLN A 40 -14.15 -22.35 -14.40
N ALA A 41 -13.15 -22.67 -13.57
CA ALA A 41 -13.03 -23.97 -12.90
C ALA A 41 -13.94 -24.13 -11.66
N ALA A 42 -14.49 -23.05 -11.10
CA ALA A 42 -15.41 -23.10 -9.95
C ALA A 42 -16.81 -23.64 -10.29
N ASN A 43 -17.16 -23.68 -11.58
CA ASN A 43 -18.49 -24.00 -12.07
C ASN A 43 -18.96 -25.42 -11.70
N GLY A 44 -20.24 -25.56 -11.34
CA GLY A 44 -20.92 -26.85 -11.12
C GLY A 44 -21.26 -27.21 -9.67
N HIS A 45 -20.63 -26.59 -8.68
CA HIS A 45 -20.73 -26.97 -7.26
C HIS A 45 -21.93 -26.35 -6.51
N VAL A 46 -23.11 -26.29 -7.13
CA VAL A 46 -24.28 -25.57 -6.59
C VAL A 46 -24.80 -26.20 -5.29
N GLU A 47 -25.00 -27.52 -5.27
CA GLU A 47 -25.49 -28.24 -4.08
C GLU A 47 -24.52 -28.10 -2.90
N GLU A 48 -23.22 -28.20 -3.16
CA GLU A 48 -22.18 -27.98 -2.17
C GLU A 48 -22.17 -26.55 -1.65
N ALA A 49 -22.37 -25.54 -2.51
CA ALA A 49 -22.47 -24.15 -2.09
C ALA A 49 -23.64 -23.91 -1.11
N PHE A 50 -24.78 -24.59 -1.31
CA PHE A 50 -25.92 -24.54 -0.40
C PHE A 50 -25.69 -25.33 0.90
N ARG A 51 -25.04 -26.49 0.84
CA ARG A 51 -24.64 -27.26 2.04
C ARG A 51 -23.67 -26.45 2.90
N ASN A 52 -22.66 -25.85 2.27
CA ASN A 52 -21.71 -24.96 2.94
C ASN A 52 -22.40 -23.72 3.51
N ALA A 53 -23.43 -23.19 2.83
CA ALA A 53 -24.23 -22.08 3.34
C ALA A 53 -24.96 -22.45 4.63
N GLY A 54 -25.60 -23.62 4.69
CA GLY A 54 -26.19 -24.15 5.93
C GLY A 54 -25.15 -24.27 7.07
N ASN A 55 -23.97 -24.81 6.78
CA ASN A 55 -22.89 -24.96 7.77
C ASN A 55 -22.34 -23.62 8.27
N VAL A 56 -22.08 -22.66 7.37
CA VAL A 56 -21.61 -21.31 7.73
C VAL A 56 -22.66 -20.59 8.54
N TRP A 57 -23.92 -20.62 8.08
CA TRP A 57 -25.07 -20.12 8.79
C TRP A 57 -25.04 -20.70 10.23
N ASP A 58 -25.14 -22.01 10.43
CA ASP A 58 -25.27 -22.57 11.79
C ASP A 58 -24.07 -22.30 12.71
N LEU A 59 -22.85 -22.22 12.14
CA LEU A 59 -21.67 -21.78 12.87
C LEU A 59 -21.80 -20.35 13.41
N GLU A 60 -22.39 -19.42 12.67
CA GLU A 60 -22.54 -18.03 13.11
C GLU A 60 -23.49 -17.87 14.30
N ARG A 61 -24.57 -18.67 14.40
CA ARG A 61 -25.39 -18.69 15.64
C ARG A 61 -24.70 -19.43 16.78
N ALA A 62 -23.95 -20.50 16.52
CA ALA A 62 -23.15 -21.13 17.56
C ALA A 62 -22.12 -20.14 18.16
N LEU A 63 -21.55 -19.26 17.32
CA LEU A 63 -20.67 -18.16 17.71
C LEU A 63 -21.42 -16.91 18.24
N HIS A 64 -22.76 -16.93 18.28
CA HIS A 64 -23.61 -15.83 18.73
C HIS A 64 -23.34 -14.49 17.99
N LEU A 65 -23.00 -14.57 16.70
CA LEU A 65 -22.87 -13.37 15.86
C LEU A 65 -24.23 -12.70 15.64
N PRO A 66 -24.28 -11.36 15.46
CA PRO A 66 -25.53 -10.65 15.22
C PRO A 66 -26.16 -11.08 13.89
N GLY A 67 -27.46 -11.34 13.85
CA GLY A 67 -28.12 -11.73 12.60
C GLY A 67 -28.05 -10.64 11.52
N GLU A 68 -27.69 -11.02 10.30
CA GLU A 68 -27.61 -10.17 9.10
C GLU A 68 -28.93 -9.42 8.84
N GLY A 69 -30.06 -10.06 9.18
CA GLY A 69 -31.40 -9.50 9.10
C GLY A 69 -31.59 -8.21 9.91
N ALA A 70 -30.82 -7.97 10.97
CA ALA A 70 -30.85 -6.70 11.70
C ALA A 70 -30.26 -5.56 10.85
N VAL A 71 -29.19 -5.82 10.10
CA VAL A 71 -28.57 -4.84 9.19
C VAL A 71 -29.42 -4.64 7.94
N GLN A 72 -29.93 -5.74 7.35
CA GLN A 72 -30.85 -5.66 6.22
C GLN A 72 -32.13 -4.91 6.57
N GLY A 73 -32.71 -5.17 7.75
CA GLY A 73 -33.90 -4.48 8.24
C GLY A 73 -33.74 -2.95 8.20
N VAL A 74 -32.60 -2.40 8.63
CA VAL A 74 -32.32 -0.96 8.55
C VAL A 74 -32.32 -0.44 7.11
N LEU A 75 -31.71 -1.17 6.15
CA LEU A 75 -31.75 -0.76 4.74
C LEU A 75 -33.18 -0.81 4.17
N LEU A 76 -33.97 -1.83 4.53
CA LEU A 76 -35.33 -2.02 4.01
C LEU A 76 -36.32 -0.90 4.41
N HIS A 77 -35.99 -0.04 5.37
CA HIS A 77 -36.81 1.13 5.73
C HIS A 77 -36.88 2.20 4.62
N SER A 78 -35.98 2.19 3.62
CA SER A 78 -35.99 3.20 2.56
C SER A 78 -35.48 2.63 1.24
N GLN A 79 -36.32 2.69 0.20
CA GLN A 79 -35.93 2.29 -1.16
C GLN A 79 -34.68 3.04 -1.66
N THR A 80 -34.50 4.30 -1.26
CA THR A 80 -33.30 5.10 -1.57
C THR A 80 -32.04 4.52 -0.92
N LEU A 81 -32.12 4.05 0.33
CA LEU A 81 -30.99 3.39 1.00
C LEU A 81 -30.66 2.05 0.34
N ILE A 82 -31.66 1.26 -0.06
CA ILE A 82 -31.46 0.00 -0.78
C ILE A 82 -30.79 0.24 -2.13
N HIS A 83 -31.32 1.18 -2.93
CA HIS A 83 -30.73 1.55 -4.23
C HIS A 83 -29.29 2.06 -4.08
N ALA A 84 -29.03 2.90 -3.07
CA ALA A 84 -27.68 3.37 -2.78
C ALA A 84 -26.74 2.23 -2.38
N ALA A 85 -27.19 1.29 -1.54
CA ALA A 85 -26.41 0.12 -1.13
C ALA A 85 -26.13 -0.84 -2.30
N ASN A 86 -27.14 -1.18 -3.10
CA ASN A 86 -26.98 -2.00 -4.32
C ASN A 86 -26.04 -1.34 -5.34
N THR A 87 -26.17 -0.03 -5.56
CA THR A 87 -25.28 0.74 -6.45
C THR A 87 -23.86 0.80 -5.90
N TYR A 88 -23.68 1.01 -4.59
CA TYR A 88 -22.38 1.00 -3.92
C TYR A 88 -21.68 -0.35 -4.07
N TYR A 89 -22.43 -1.43 -3.80
CA TYR A 89 -21.99 -2.82 -3.97
C TYR A 89 -21.45 -3.04 -5.40
N ALA A 90 -22.26 -2.70 -6.40
CA ALA A 90 -21.96 -2.88 -7.81
C ALA A 90 -20.76 -2.05 -8.33
N THR A 91 -20.55 -0.83 -7.81
CA THR A 91 -19.72 0.17 -8.50
C THR A 91 -18.46 0.62 -7.78
N VAL A 92 -18.40 0.68 -6.44
CA VAL A 92 -17.35 1.45 -5.75
C VAL A 92 -15.99 0.73 -5.72
N HIS A 93 -16.00 -0.59 -5.58
CA HIS A 93 -14.83 -1.38 -5.20
C HIS A 93 -13.68 -1.32 -6.21
N PHE A 94 -13.97 -1.50 -7.50
CA PHE A 94 -12.95 -1.48 -8.55
C PHE A 94 -12.39 -0.07 -8.82
N PRO A 95 -13.22 0.97 -9.06
CA PRO A 95 -12.74 2.36 -9.20
C PRO A 95 -11.97 2.87 -7.98
N ALA A 96 -12.45 2.61 -6.76
CA ALA A 96 -11.73 3.04 -5.55
C ALA A 96 -10.34 2.40 -5.44
N THR A 97 -10.23 1.11 -5.74
CA THR A 97 -8.94 0.39 -5.74
C THR A 97 -8.00 0.90 -6.84
N VAL A 98 -8.51 1.17 -8.04
CA VAL A 98 -7.74 1.75 -9.15
C VAL A 98 -7.24 3.16 -8.78
N LEU A 99 -8.12 4.05 -8.31
CA LEU A 99 -7.76 5.41 -7.90
C LEU A 99 -6.71 5.41 -6.78
N PHE A 100 -6.87 4.53 -5.79
CA PHE A 100 -5.89 4.31 -4.72
C PHE A 100 -4.52 3.88 -5.26
N LEU A 101 -4.47 2.86 -6.13
CA LEU A 101 -3.22 2.37 -6.72
C LEU A 101 -2.55 3.41 -7.63
N VAL A 102 -3.33 4.14 -8.43
CA VAL A 102 -2.83 5.25 -9.25
C VAL A 102 -2.25 6.34 -8.35
N TRP A 103 -2.96 6.79 -7.32
CA TRP A 103 -2.45 7.79 -6.38
C TRP A 103 -1.14 7.35 -5.71
N LEU A 104 -1.06 6.09 -5.27
CA LEU A 104 0.17 5.52 -4.72
C LEU A 104 1.30 5.47 -5.75
N TYR A 105 1.04 5.07 -6.99
CA TYR A 105 2.06 5.01 -8.05
C TYR A 105 2.70 6.38 -8.31
N TRP A 106 1.88 7.44 -8.37
CA TRP A 106 2.36 8.80 -8.60
C TRP A 106 3.05 9.41 -7.37
N ARG A 107 2.47 9.26 -6.17
CA ARG A 107 2.88 9.98 -4.94
C ARG A 107 3.74 9.18 -3.96
N ARG A 108 3.68 7.85 -3.98
CA ARG A 108 4.26 6.94 -2.96
C ARG A 108 4.72 5.58 -3.56
N PRO A 109 5.71 5.52 -4.47
CA PRO A 109 6.08 4.29 -5.19
C PRO A 109 6.38 3.06 -4.30
N LEU A 110 7.06 3.26 -3.16
CA LEU A 110 7.28 2.20 -2.16
C LEU A 110 5.98 1.58 -1.61
N HIS A 111 4.98 2.43 -1.34
CA HIS A 111 3.68 1.96 -0.83
C HIS A 111 2.84 1.35 -1.96
N TYR A 112 2.99 1.82 -3.21
CA TYR A 112 2.38 1.18 -4.38
C TYR A 112 2.87 -0.27 -4.55
N LEU A 113 4.19 -0.49 -4.56
CA LEU A 113 4.78 -1.82 -4.71
C LEU A 113 4.31 -2.79 -3.60
N TRP A 114 4.26 -2.30 -2.36
CA TRP A 114 3.76 -3.06 -1.22
C TRP A 114 2.26 -3.36 -1.35
N SER A 115 1.42 -2.34 -1.52
CA SER A 115 -0.04 -2.50 -1.61
C SER A 115 -0.45 -3.40 -2.77
N ARG A 116 0.22 -3.29 -3.93
CA ARG A 116 -0.01 -4.17 -5.09
C ARG A 116 0.29 -5.63 -4.76
N ARG A 117 1.40 -5.92 -4.09
CA ARG A 117 1.76 -7.29 -3.68
C ARG A 117 0.75 -7.85 -2.68
N VAL A 118 0.32 -7.06 -1.70
CA VAL A 118 -0.69 -7.48 -0.72
C VAL A 118 -2.04 -7.74 -1.39
N LEU A 119 -2.52 -6.84 -2.27
CA LEU A 119 -3.75 -7.05 -3.04
C LEU A 119 -3.68 -8.29 -3.94
N ALA A 120 -2.55 -8.54 -4.60
CA ALA A 120 -2.35 -9.72 -5.44
C ALA A 120 -2.40 -11.02 -4.62
N VAL A 121 -1.70 -11.06 -3.47
CA VAL A 121 -1.75 -12.23 -2.56
C VAL A 121 -3.15 -12.42 -1.98
N LEU A 122 -3.78 -11.36 -1.47
CA LEU A 122 -5.15 -11.43 -0.93
C LEU A 122 -6.15 -11.96 -1.98
N THR A 123 -6.09 -11.45 -3.21
CA THR A 123 -7.00 -11.83 -4.30
C THR A 123 -6.72 -13.25 -4.79
N GLY A 124 -5.45 -13.66 -4.85
CA GLY A 124 -5.06 -15.04 -5.18
C GLY A 124 -5.51 -16.04 -4.10
N SER A 125 -5.27 -15.73 -2.82
CA SER A 125 -5.75 -16.57 -1.70
C SER A 125 -7.26 -16.64 -1.63
N ALA A 126 -7.98 -15.53 -1.91
CA ALA A 126 -9.43 -15.53 -1.99
C ALA A 126 -9.96 -16.39 -3.13
N LEU A 127 -9.32 -16.35 -4.31
CA LEU A 127 -9.67 -17.21 -5.44
C LEU A 127 -9.46 -18.69 -5.12
N VAL A 128 -8.33 -19.04 -4.48
CA VAL A 128 -8.06 -20.42 -4.04
C VAL A 128 -9.08 -20.88 -3.00
N LEU A 129 -9.39 -20.05 -1.99
CA LEU A 129 -10.38 -20.41 -0.98
C LEU A 129 -11.77 -20.59 -1.62
N HIS A 130 -12.18 -19.70 -2.51
CA HIS A 130 -13.45 -19.83 -3.23
C HIS A 130 -13.56 -21.12 -4.05
N LEU A 131 -12.46 -21.58 -4.66
CA LEU A 131 -12.42 -22.84 -5.42
C LEU A 131 -12.54 -24.08 -4.52
N LEU A 132 -12.02 -24.00 -3.30
CA LEU A 132 -12.05 -25.08 -2.31
C LEU A 132 -13.31 -25.06 -1.44
N PHE A 133 -14.00 -23.92 -1.37
CA PHE A 133 -15.16 -23.69 -0.53
C PHE A 133 -16.16 -22.77 -1.25
N PRO A 134 -16.90 -23.29 -2.24
CA PRO A 134 -18.01 -22.54 -2.83
C PRO A 134 -19.09 -22.32 -1.76
N LEU A 135 -19.73 -21.15 -1.77
CA LEU A 135 -20.65 -20.74 -0.70
C LEU A 135 -21.83 -19.93 -1.26
N ALA A 136 -23.06 -20.43 -1.05
CA ALA A 136 -24.26 -19.71 -1.40
C ALA A 136 -24.50 -18.54 -0.42
N PRO A 137 -24.75 -17.32 -0.91
CA PRO A 137 -24.89 -16.11 -0.10
C PRO A 137 -26.21 -16.09 0.70
N PRO A 138 -26.30 -15.28 1.77
CA PRO A 138 -27.45 -15.28 2.68
C PRO A 138 -28.81 -15.10 1.99
N ARG A 139 -28.89 -14.23 0.97
CA ARG A 139 -30.12 -13.97 0.19
C ARG A 139 -30.66 -15.17 -0.59
N MET A 140 -29.87 -16.23 -0.77
CA MET A 140 -30.28 -17.45 -1.46
C MET A 140 -30.68 -18.57 -0.48
N LEU A 141 -30.40 -18.42 0.82
CA LEU A 141 -30.63 -19.44 1.84
C LEU A 141 -32.04 -19.29 2.46
N PRO A 142 -32.97 -20.24 2.28
CA PRO A 142 -34.35 -20.10 2.79
C PRO A 142 -34.41 -19.91 4.31
N ALA A 143 -33.50 -20.54 5.06
CA ALA A 143 -33.42 -20.44 6.52
C ALA A 143 -33.00 -19.05 7.02
N ALA A 144 -32.43 -18.20 6.15
CA ALA A 144 -32.07 -16.82 6.50
C ALA A 144 -33.26 -15.85 6.38
N ALA A 145 -34.26 -16.18 5.56
CA ALA A 145 -35.41 -15.32 5.27
C ALA A 145 -35.05 -13.87 4.83
N LEU A 146 -33.89 -13.71 4.19
CA LEU A 146 -33.38 -12.43 3.70
C LEU A 146 -33.80 -12.17 2.26
N VAL A 147 -34.02 -10.89 1.95
CA VAL A 147 -34.41 -10.41 0.62
C VAL A 147 -33.17 -10.31 -0.27
N ASP A 148 -33.24 -10.83 -1.51
CA ASP A 148 -32.30 -10.45 -2.57
C ASP A 148 -32.59 -9.02 -3.01
N THR A 149 -31.93 -8.06 -2.37
CA THR A 149 -32.17 -6.64 -2.64
C THR A 149 -31.78 -6.24 -4.06
N GLY A 150 -30.85 -6.96 -4.69
CA GLY A 150 -30.42 -6.74 -6.06
C GLY A 150 -31.51 -7.10 -7.06
N GLN A 151 -32.15 -8.27 -6.90
CA GLN A 151 -33.24 -8.70 -7.79
C GLN A 151 -34.56 -7.98 -7.51
N VAL A 152 -34.87 -7.66 -6.24
CA VAL A 152 -36.17 -7.05 -5.87
C VAL A 152 -36.20 -5.53 -6.10
N TYR A 153 -35.11 -4.82 -5.81
CA TYR A 153 -35.07 -3.35 -5.90
C TYR A 153 -34.11 -2.85 -6.98
N GLY A 154 -33.00 -3.53 -7.21
CA GLY A 154 -31.98 -3.13 -8.19
C GLY A 154 -31.03 -2.01 -7.73
N PRO A 155 -29.96 -1.74 -8.50
CA PRO A 155 -29.50 -2.55 -9.63
C PRO A 155 -28.92 -3.90 -9.18
N THR A 156 -29.12 -4.95 -9.98
CA THR A 156 -28.44 -6.25 -9.81
C THR A 156 -27.19 -6.31 -10.69
N VAL A 157 -26.12 -6.91 -10.18
CA VAL A 157 -24.93 -7.32 -10.96
C VAL A 157 -25.06 -8.72 -11.57
N TYR A 158 -26.18 -9.39 -11.31
CA TYR A 158 -26.46 -10.76 -11.74
C TYR A 158 -27.67 -10.78 -12.67
N GLY A 159 -27.47 -11.15 -13.93
CA GLY A 159 -28.54 -11.23 -14.93
C GLY A 159 -29.56 -12.32 -14.61
N ALA A 160 -30.80 -12.14 -15.08
CA ALA A 160 -31.92 -13.06 -14.88
C ALA A 160 -31.66 -14.48 -15.40
N THR A 161 -30.84 -14.60 -16.46
CA THR A 161 -30.24 -15.86 -16.92
C THR A 161 -28.73 -15.75 -16.76
N PRO A 162 -28.12 -16.28 -15.69
CA PRO A 162 -26.68 -16.18 -15.47
C PRO A 162 -25.91 -16.95 -16.53
N ALA A 163 -25.00 -16.29 -17.24
CA ALA A 163 -23.94 -16.97 -17.97
C ALA A 163 -23.04 -17.74 -16.98
N THR A 164 -22.34 -18.78 -17.41
CA THR A 164 -21.60 -19.68 -16.51
C THR A 164 -20.67 -18.93 -15.55
N ASP A 165 -19.87 -17.99 -16.07
CA ASP A 165 -18.99 -17.13 -15.26
C ASP A 165 -19.74 -16.27 -14.22
N THR A 166 -20.94 -15.77 -14.54
CA THR A 166 -21.77 -15.01 -13.59
C THR A 166 -22.57 -15.89 -12.63
N MET A 167 -22.76 -17.17 -12.96
CA MET A 167 -23.32 -18.18 -12.06
C MET A 167 -22.32 -18.49 -10.93
N ALA A 168 -21.06 -18.80 -11.27
CA ALA A 168 -20.01 -18.97 -10.25
C ALA A 168 -19.84 -17.70 -9.38
N ASN A 169 -20.00 -16.51 -9.95
CA ASN A 169 -19.92 -15.24 -9.20
C ASN A 169 -21.05 -15.04 -8.18
N GLN A 170 -22.15 -15.80 -8.26
CA GLN A 170 -23.22 -15.75 -7.26
C GLN A 170 -22.92 -16.62 -6.05
N PHE A 171 -22.31 -17.80 -6.26
CA PHE A 171 -21.89 -18.73 -5.21
C PHE A 171 -20.49 -18.42 -4.63
N ALA A 172 -20.09 -17.14 -4.69
CA ALA A 172 -18.77 -16.65 -4.30
C ALA A 172 -18.82 -15.76 -3.04
N ALA A 173 -19.59 -16.16 -2.04
CA ALA A 173 -19.72 -15.41 -0.79
C ALA A 173 -18.41 -15.41 0.02
N MET A 174 -17.80 -16.58 0.30
CA MET A 174 -16.55 -16.63 1.05
C MET A 174 -15.32 -16.66 0.12
N PRO A 175 -14.28 -15.83 0.37
CA PRO A 175 -14.20 -14.72 1.33
C PRO A 175 -14.58 -13.37 0.68
N SER A 176 -15.05 -12.40 1.48
CA SER A 176 -15.60 -11.15 0.92
C SER A 176 -14.52 -10.20 0.37
N LEU A 177 -14.17 -10.35 -0.91
CA LEU A 177 -13.19 -9.47 -1.58
C LEU A 177 -13.58 -7.98 -1.54
N HIS A 178 -14.89 -7.68 -1.50
CA HIS A 178 -15.40 -6.32 -1.28
C HIS A 178 -14.80 -5.70 0.00
N VAL A 179 -14.97 -6.37 1.13
CA VAL A 179 -14.44 -5.95 2.44
C VAL A 179 -12.91 -5.98 2.44
N GLY A 180 -12.30 -7.04 1.86
CA GLY A 180 -10.86 -7.20 1.80
C GLY A 180 -10.13 -6.08 1.05
N TRP A 181 -10.64 -5.69 -0.12
CA TRP A 181 -10.10 -4.58 -0.90
C TRP A 181 -10.34 -3.24 -0.22
N ALA A 182 -11.56 -2.98 0.29
CA ALA A 182 -11.88 -1.75 1.01
C ALA A 182 -10.97 -1.55 2.25
N LEU A 183 -10.70 -2.63 2.99
CA LEU A 183 -9.81 -2.61 4.15
C LEU A 183 -8.35 -2.41 3.74
N MET A 184 -7.89 -3.04 2.66
CA MET A 184 -6.54 -2.83 2.15
C MET A 184 -6.32 -1.40 1.62
N VAL A 185 -7.32 -0.80 0.96
CA VAL A 185 -7.30 0.62 0.58
C VAL A 185 -7.17 1.50 1.82
N ALA A 186 -7.98 1.25 2.86
CA ALA A 186 -7.91 2.02 4.11
C ALA A 186 -6.56 1.89 4.82
N VAL A 187 -6.07 0.66 5.02
CA VAL A 187 -4.75 0.36 5.62
C VAL A 187 -3.63 1.01 4.81
N GLY A 188 -3.69 0.94 3.48
CA GLY A 188 -2.71 1.57 2.59
C GLY A 188 -2.68 3.10 2.68
N LEU A 189 -3.85 3.74 2.77
CA LEU A 189 -3.96 5.19 2.96
C LEU A 189 -3.50 5.62 4.35
N ILE A 190 -3.78 4.84 5.40
CA ILE A 190 -3.29 5.07 6.78
C ILE A 190 -1.75 4.97 6.82
N ALA A 191 -1.16 3.98 6.15
CA ALA A 191 0.29 3.84 6.06
C ALA A 191 0.95 4.98 5.26
N ALA A 192 0.35 5.36 4.13
CA ALA A 192 0.88 6.37 3.21
C ALA A 192 0.71 7.84 3.68
N THR A 193 -0.10 8.09 4.71
CA THR A 193 -0.44 9.43 5.22
C THR A 193 -0.14 9.60 6.72
N ARG A 194 0.07 10.87 7.12
CA ARG A 194 0.46 11.25 8.51
C ARG A 194 -0.56 12.12 9.24
N SER A 195 -1.69 12.45 8.61
CA SER A 195 -2.74 13.26 9.24
C SER A 195 -3.41 12.51 10.41
N ARG A 196 -3.78 13.22 11.48
CA ARG A 196 -4.60 12.66 12.57
C ARG A 196 -5.92 12.06 12.07
N TRP A 197 -6.46 12.63 10.98
CA TRP A 197 -7.70 12.20 10.34
C TRP A 197 -7.57 10.94 9.48
N ARG A 198 -6.38 10.36 9.33
CA ARG A 198 -6.18 9.16 8.48
C ARG A 198 -7.02 7.96 8.91
N TRP A 199 -7.40 7.87 10.18
CA TRP A 199 -8.25 6.81 10.68
C TRP A 199 -9.69 6.85 10.12
N LEU A 200 -10.13 8.00 9.60
CA LEU A 200 -11.41 8.10 8.88
C LEU A 200 -11.45 7.22 7.62
N TRP A 201 -10.31 6.79 7.07
CA TRP A 201 -10.30 5.81 5.99
C TRP A 201 -10.92 4.46 6.38
N LEU A 202 -11.00 4.13 7.67
CA LEU A 202 -11.71 2.93 8.16
C LEU A 202 -13.23 3.01 7.99
N LEU A 203 -13.80 4.21 7.72
CA LEU A 203 -15.21 4.33 7.34
C LEU A 203 -15.50 3.61 6.03
N HIS A 204 -14.55 3.52 5.10
CA HIS A 204 -14.76 2.80 3.83
C HIS A 204 -15.05 1.31 4.04
N PRO A 205 -14.17 0.49 4.67
CA PRO A 205 -14.47 -0.92 4.92
C PRO A 205 -15.66 -1.11 5.88
N ALA A 206 -15.92 -0.18 6.81
CA ALA A 206 -17.11 -0.25 7.66
C ALA A 206 -18.41 -0.09 6.84
N ILE A 207 -18.48 0.91 5.94
CA ILE A 207 -19.61 1.10 5.02
C ILE A 207 -19.72 -0.09 4.07
N THR A 208 -18.62 -0.56 3.49
CA THR A 208 -18.60 -1.77 2.65
C THR A 208 -19.18 -2.97 3.39
N LEU A 209 -18.75 -3.22 4.63
CA LEU A 209 -19.24 -4.33 5.46
C LEU A 209 -20.76 -4.26 5.69
N LEU A 210 -21.27 -3.09 6.09
CA LEU A 210 -22.70 -2.86 6.28
C LEU A 210 -23.50 -3.05 4.98
N VAL A 211 -22.96 -2.58 3.84
CA VAL A 211 -23.59 -2.76 2.53
C VAL A 211 -23.63 -4.23 2.13
N VAL A 212 -22.53 -4.98 2.24
CA VAL A 212 -22.51 -6.39 1.80
C VAL A 212 -23.39 -7.30 2.65
N VAL A 213 -23.42 -7.05 3.97
CA VAL A 213 -24.26 -7.80 4.91
C VAL A 213 -25.74 -7.41 4.74
N GLY A 214 -26.05 -6.11 4.70
CA GLY A 214 -27.43 -5.64 4.58
C GLY A 214 -28.09 -5.94 3.22
N THR A 215 -27.30 -6.02 2.14
CA THR A 215 -27.78 -6.52 0.83
C THR A 215 -27.80 -8.06 0.75
N ALA A 216 -27.53 -8.75 1.87
CA ALA A 216 -27.51 -10.20 2.00
C ALA A 216 -26.62 -10.90 0.94
N ASN A 217 -25.52 -10.23 0.55
CA ASN A 217 -24.51 -10.76 -0.36
C ASN A 217 -23.42 -11.55 0.37
N HIS A 218 -23.18 -11.28 1.65
CA HIS A 218 -22.11 -11.88 2.44
C HIS A 218 -22.54 -12.11 3.90
N TYR A 219 -22.04 -13.18 4.50
CA TYR A 219 -22.12 -13.47 5.93
C TYR A 219 -21.09 -12.65 6.72
N TRP A 220 -21.20 -12.56 8.04
CA TRP A 220 -20.12 -11.96 8.86
C TRP A 220 -18.82 -12.77 8.79
N LEU A 221 -18.94 -14.10 8.70
CA LEU A 221 -17.80 -15.01 8.59
C LEU A 221 -16.98 -14.75 7.31
N ASP A 222 -17.61 -14.36 6.21
CA ASP A 222 -16.92 -13.98 4.97
C ASP A 222 -15.97 -12.80 5.17
N ALA A 223 -16.38 -11.85 6.03
CA ALA A 223 -15.59 -10.70 6.41
C ALA A 223 -14.50 -11.07 7.44
N ILE A 224 -14.78 -11.94 8.40
CA ILE A 224 -13.78 -12.43 9.36
C ILE A 224 -12.65 -13.17 8.61
N VAL A 225 -12.99 -14.05 7.68
CA VAL A 225 -12.01 -14.82 6.88
C VAL A 225 -11.19 -13.90 5.99
N VAL A 226 -11.79 -12.92 5.29
CA VAL A 226 -10.99 -11.99 4.45
C VAL A 226 -10.08 -11.09 5.27
N VAL A 227 -10.50 -10.68 6.47
CA VAL A 227 -9.67 -9.92 7.42
C VAL A 227 -8.49 -10.76 7.91
N ALA A 228 -8.71 -12.04 8.22
CA ALA A 228 -7.63 -12.97 8.60
C ALA A 228 -6.63 -13.18 7.45
N LEU A 229 -7.11 -13.42 6.22
CA LEU A 229 -6.27 -13.55 5.02
C LEU A 229 -5.44 -12.28 4.77
N LEU A 230 -6.06 -11.09 4.90
CA LEU A 230 -5.34 -9.81 4.76
C LEU A 230 -4.31 -9.63 5.88
N ALA A 231 -4.62 -9.98 7.13
CA ALA A 231 -3.67 -9.90 8.24
C ALA A 231 -2.44 -10.79 8.01
N VAL A 232 -2.63 -12.03 7.52
CA VAL A 232 -1.55 -12.93 7.13
C VAL A 232 -0.73 -12.34 5.97
N ALA A 233 -1.38 -11.81 4.93
CA ALA A 233 -0.70 -11.18 3.80
C ALA A 233 0.13 -9.95 4.22
N LEU A 234 -0.39 -9.10 5.12
CA LEU A 234 0.32 -7.94 5.69
C LEU A 234 1.50 -8.35 6.60
N ALA A 235 1.37 -9.47 7.33
CA ALA A 235 2.41 -10.00 8.19
C ALA A 235 3.57 -10.63 7.39
N ALA A 236 3.27 -11.31 6.29
CA ALA A 236 4.25 -11.89 5.37
C ALA A 236 4.92 -10.82 4.50
N LEU A 237 4.13 -9.92 3.90
CA LEU A 237 4.61 -8.83 3.05
C LEU A 237 4.74 -7.55 3.87
N ARG A 238 5.74 -7.48 4.75
CA ARG A 238 5.94 -6.27 5.57
C ARG A 238 6.37 -5.09 4.69
N LEU A 239 5.75 -3.92 4.92
CA LEU A 239 6.14 -2.67 4.28
C LEU A 239 7.63 -2.41 4.57
N PRO A 240 8.50 -2.24 3.56
CA PRO A 240 9.90 -1.92 3.78
C PRO A 240 9.98 -0.66 4.64
N ARG A 241 10.59 -0.79 5.82
CA ARG A 241 10.92 0.39 6.63
C ARG A 241 11.92 1.18 5.80
N ALA A 242 11.46 2.28 5.19
CA ALA A 242 12.36 3.27 4.62
C ALA A 242 13.40 3.56 5.70
N ALA A 243 14.67 3.27 5.40
CA ALA A 243 15.73 3.28 6.39
C ALA A 243 15.62 4.58 7.20
N ARG A 244 15.51 4.45 8.54
CA ARG A 244 15.70 5.62 9.41
C ARG A 244 16.97 6.27 8.92
N ASN A 245 16.91 7.56 8.58
CA ASN A 245 18.04 8.30 8.02
C ASN A 245 19.29 7.94 8.83
N VAL A 246 20.12 7.03 8.30
CA VAL A 246 21.50 6.93 8.72
C VAL A 246 22.03 8.29 8.29
N PRO A 247 22.47 9.16 9.23
CA PRO A 247 23.10 10.40 8.82
C PRO A 247 24.20 9.97 7.86
N ALA A 248 24.14 10.45 6.62
CA ALA A 248 25.27 10.26 5.73
C ALA A 248 26.46 10.81 6.50
N HIS A 249 27.41 9.94 6.85
CA HIS A 249 28.69 10.37 7.38
C HIS A 249 29.37 11.09 6.21
N LEU A 250 29.00 12.35 6.03
CA LEU A 250 29.76 13.33 5.27
C LEU A 250 31.17 13.23 5.86
N PRO A 251 32.18 12.85 5.08
CA PRO A 251 33.56 12.91 5.54
C PRO A 251 33.81 14.38 5.86
N TRP A 252 33.82 14.71 7.16
CA TRP A 252 34.01 16.08 7.61
C TRP A 252 35.41 16.50 7.17
N ALA A 253 35.47 17.42 6.22
CA ALA A 253 36.70 18.07 5.81
C ALA A 253 37.17 18.99 6.95
N ALA A 254 37.90 18.42 7.91
CA ALA A 254 38.60 19.18 8.94
C ALA A 254 39.78 19.93 8.32
N GLY A 255 39.53 21.14 7.83
CA GLY A 255 40.59 22.14 7.72
C GLY A 255 41.01 22.61 9.11
N GLY A 256 42.25 23.09 9.24
CA GLY A 256 42.63 24.00 10.33
C GLY A 256 43.20 23.39 11.62
N GLY A 257 44.02 22.34 11.53
CA GLY A 257 44.87 21.92 12.65
C GLY A 257 46.24 22.62 12.62
N ALA A 258 46.43 23.69 13.40
CA ALA A 258 47.74 24.30 13.58
C ALA A 258 48.64 23.36 14.42
N VAL A 259 49.76 22.92 13.85
CA VAL A 259 50.76 22.08 14.56
C VAL A 259 51.84 22.98 15.16
N PRO A 260 52.01 23.01 16.49
CA PRO A 260 53.11 23.75 17.12
C PRO A 260 54.43 22.96 17.02
N GLY A 261 55.49 23.65 16.63
CA GLY A 261 56.91 23.35 16.92
C GLY A 261 57.35 21.88 16.94
N GLY A 262 57.61 21.29 15.77
CA GLY A 262 58.30 20.00 15.63
C GLY A 262 59.35 20.08 14.53
N GLY A 263 60.63 20.23 14.89
CA GLY A 263 61.71 20.39 13.91
C GLY A 263 61.99 19.10 13.14
N VAL A 264 61.90 19.15 11.81
CA VAL A 264 62.38 18.08 10.91
C VAL A 264 63.38 18.70 9.94
N ARG A 265 64.60 18.15 9.91
CA ARG A 265 65.68 18.59 9.02
C ARG A 265 65.37 18.22 7.57
N VAL A 266 65.49 19.20 6.67
CA VAL A 266 65.51 18.95 5.22
C VAL A 266 66.88 18.32 4.85
N PRO A 267 66.94 17.24 4.06
CA PRO A 267 68.22 16.68 3.61
C PRO A 267 68.90 17.58 2.59
N ALA A 268 70.20 17.83 2.75
CA ALA A 268 70.98 18.66 1.85
C ALA A 268 71.53 17.87 0.66
N TYR A 269 70.89 18.04 -0.51
CA TYR A 269 71.48 17.87 -1.84
C TYR A 269 70.65 18.74 -2.82
N ALA A 270 71.20 19.46 -3.79
CA ALA A 270 72.59 19.65 -4.19
C ALA A 270 72.85 21.11 -4.62
N VAL A 271 74.12 21.52 -4.65
CA VAL A 271 74.63 22.75 -5.27
C VAL A 271 75.71 22.30 -6.25
N PRO A 272 75.61 22.65 -7.55
CA PRO A 272 76.22 23.86 -8.09
C PRO A 272 75.27 24.64 -9.03
N GLY A 273 75.34 25.96 -9.22
CA GLY A 273 76.35 26.95 -8.87
C GLY A 273 76.56 27.88 -10.06
N ALA A 274 76.21 29.18 -9.96
CA ALA A 274 76.54 30.25 -10.91
C ALA A 274 76.10 31.64 -10.37
N ASP A 275 77.08 32.48 -10.04
CA ASP A 275 77.26 33.88 -10.46
C ASP A 275 76.15 34.96 -10.47
N MET A 276 76.52 36.07 -9.84
CA MET A 276 76.25 37.49 -10.18
C MET A 276 74.86 38.15 -9.97
N ALA A 277 74.81 38.89 -8.85
CA ALA A 277 74.72 40.36 -8.78
C ALA A 277 73.39 41.13 -8.99
N VAL A 278 73.46 42.39 -8.53
CA VAL A 278 72.64 43.59 -8.84
C VAL A 278 71.48 43.98 -7.89
N ASP A 279 71.80 45.01 -7.11
CA ASP A 279 71.05 46.21 -6.67
C ASP A 279 69.79 46.20 -5.77
N SER A 280 69.99 46.97 -4.70
CA SER A 280 69.08 47.82 -3.91
C SER A 280 67.94 48.55 -4.65
N TYR A 281 66.84 48.84 -3.93
CA TYR A 281 66.26 50.20 -3.69
C TYR A 281 65.29 50.11 -2.48
N VAL A 282 65.57 50.72 -1.32
CA VAL A 282 65.22 52.10 -0.86
C VAL A 282 63.88 52.24 -0.11
N THR A 283 64.03 52.36 1.24
CA THR A 283 63.29 53.11 2.29
C THR A 283 61.84 53.59 2.13
N GLY A 284 61.05 53.42 3.21
CA GLY A 284 59.87 54.24 3.51
C GLY A 284 59.21 53.88 4.87
N ALA A 285 59.32 54.75 5.88
CA ALA A 285 58.79 54.58 7.25
C ALA A 285 57.74 55.69 7.56
N PRO A 286 57.24 55.89 8.81
CA PRO A 286 56.48 54.98 9.67
C PRO A 286 55.12 55.57 10.17
N HIS A 287 54.45 54.81 11.06
CA HIS A 287 53.43 55.14 12.10
C HIS A 287 53.18 56.64 12.47
N PRO A 288 51.96 57.01 12.94
CA PRO A 288 51.42 56.59 14.26
C PRO A 288 50.03 55.91 14.11
N ALA A 289 49.10 55.76 15.07
CA ALA A 289 48.94 56.19 16.46
C ALA A 289 48.20 55.11 17.33
N ARG A 290 47.44 55.50 18.37
CA ARG A 290 46.67 54.62 19.27
C ARG A 290 45.28 55.20 19.68
N THR A 291 44.43 54.28 20.13
CA THR A 291 43.24 54.31 21.03
C THR A 291 43.31 55.29 22.24
N PRO A 292 42.29 55.48 23.15
CA PRO A 292 41.06 54.68 23.41
C PRO A 292 39.76 55.44 23.85
N ALA A 293 38.77 54.66 24.32
CA ALA A 293 37.79 54.94 25.41
C ALA A 293 36.44 55.62 25.10
N GLY A 294 35.39 55.19 25.84
CA GLY A 294 34.06 55.82 25.86
C GLY A 294 32.91 54.87 26.23
N SER A 295 32.54 54.80 27.51
CA SER A 295 31.37 54.07 28.02
C SER A 295 30.07 54.89 27.89
N GLY A 296 28.93 54.24 27.63
CA GLY A 296 27.62 54.89 27.73
C GLY A 296 26.46 53.89 27.63
N ALA A 297 25.50 53.97 28.54
CA ALA A 297 24.33 53.08 28.61
C ALA A 297 23.04 53.80 28.20
N GLY A 298 21.99 53.04 27.84
CA GLY A 298 20.61 53.52 27.98
C GLY A 298 19.60 53.10 26.91
N ARG A 299 18.65 52.25 27.37
CA ARG A 299 17.35 51.89 26.76
C ARG A 299 17.36 50.90 25.59
#